data_AF-A0A1H3I961-F1
#
_entry.id   AF-A0A1H3I961-F1
#
_cell.length_a   1.000
_cell.length_b   1.000
_cell.length_c   1.000
_cell.angle_alpha   90.00
_cell.angle_beta   90.00
_cell.angle_gamma   90.00
#
_symmetry.space_group_name_H-M   'P 1'
#
loop_
_entity.id
_entity.type
_entity.pdbx_description
1 polymer ?
#
loop_
_entity_poly.entity_id
_entity_poly.type
_entity_poly.pdbx_seq_one_letter_code
_entity_poly.pdbx_strand_id
1 'polypeptide(L)'
;MTTSAHEGSTTLDLSREGLWVAHAALVRSGREATEAGEARPVECRLLEKIEDDEPFEPAELSTLRDALVSYLGDAPIRDRAPGREALRTVSTALDPPSRV
;
A
#
# COMPACT_ATOMS: atom_id res chain seq x y z
N MET A 1 -31.97 -3.78 1.82
CA MET A 1 -31.16 -2.66 2.33
C MET A 1 -29.72 -2.97 1.97
N THR A 2 -29.11 -2.20 1.08
CA THR A 2 -27.70 -2.36 0.71
C THR A 2 -26.85 -1.84 1.86
N THR A 3 -26.12 -2.74 2.50
CA THR A 3 -25.13 -2.42 3.54
C THR A 3 -24.06 -1.51 2.94
N SER A 4 -23.78 -0.38 3.61
CA SER A 4 -22.78 0.60 3.20
C SER A 4 -21.39 -0.03 3.33
N ALA A 5 -20.86 -0.53 2.21
CA ALA A 5 -19.52 -1.15 2.16
C ALA A 5 -18.37 -0.11 2.23
N HIS A 6 -18.63 1.12 2.69
CA HIS A 6 -17.67 2.23 2.66
C HIS A 6 -17.28 2.75 4.04
N GLU A 7 -17.76 2.14 5.14
CA GLU A 7 -17.31 2.46 6.49
C GLU A 7 -15.92 1.84 6.75
N GLY A 8 -14.89 2.31 6.04
CA GLY A 8 -13.52 1.81 6.20
C GLY A 8 -12.53 2.17 5.09
N SER A 9 -13.01 2.68 3.95
CA SER A 9 -12.15 3.10 2.84
C SER A 9 -11.41 4.40 3.17
N THR A 10 -10.12 4.47 2.85
CA THR A 10 -9.27 5.63 3.18
C THR A 10 -8.34 6.02 2.01
N THR A 11 -8.28 7.30 1.69
CA THR A 11 -7.26 7.86 0.79
C THR A 11 -5.94 8.07 1.52
N LEU A 12 -4.81 7.81 0.86
CA LEU A 12 -3.49 7.99 1.46
C LEU A 12 -2.87 9.32 1.01
N ASP A 13 -2.55 10.19 1.97
CA ASP A 13 -1.78 11.40 1.70
C ASP A 13 -0.28 11.07 1.72
N LEU A 14 0.22 10.61 0.56
CA LEU A 14 1.63 10.29 0.35
C LEU A 14 2.33 11.40 -0.43
N SER A 15 3.58 11.69 -0.08
CA SER A 15 4.42 12.50 -0.95
C SER A 15 4.63 11.81 -2.29
N ARG A 16 5.02 12.58 -3.32
CA ARG A 16 5.32 12.04 -4.65
C ARG A 16 6.38 10.94 -4.61
N GLU A 17 7.43 11.13 -3.81
CA GLU A 17 8.46 10.12 -3.59
C GLU A 17 7.91 8.92 -2.83
N GLY A 18 7.01 9.13 -1.87
CA GLY A 18 6.32 8.05 -1.16
C GLY A 18 5.46 7.19 -2.10
N LEU A 19 4.72 7.82 -3.02
CA LEU A 19 3.94 7.13 -4.06
C LEU A 19 4.84 6.28 -4.96
N TRP A 20 5.99 6.82 -5.37
CA TRP A 20 6.96 6.06 -6.17
C TRP A 20 7.49 4.83 -5.44
N VAL A 21 7.76 4.94 -4.14
CA VAL A 21 8.22 3.79 -3.34
C VAL A 21 7.11 2.76 -3.13
N ALA A 22 5.88 3.21 -2.86
CA ALA A 22 4.72 2.33 -2.76
C ALA A 22 4.48 1.56 -4.07
N HIS A 23 4.58 2.24 -5.21
CA HIS A 23 4.49 1.64 -6.54
C HIS A 23 5.59 0.58 -6.74
N ALA A 24 6.85 0.92 -6.46
CA ALA A 24 7.97 -0.02 -6.59
C ALA A 24 7.82 -1.26 -5.68
N ALA A 25 7.31 -1.07 -4.45
CA ALA A 25 7.05 -2.15 -3.50
C ALA A 25 5.96 -3.10 -4.02
N LEU A 26 4.86 -2.57 -4.55
CA LEU A 26 3.77 -3.37 -5.13
C LEU A 26 4.21 -4.09 -6.41
N VAL A 27 4.99 -3.46 -7.29
CA VAL A 27 5.55 -4.12 -8.48
C VAL A 27 6.41 -5.32 -8.07
N ARG A 28 7.25 -5.15 -7.05
CA ARG A 28 8.08 -6.26 -6.54
C ARG A 28 7.23 -7.38 -5.95
N SER A 29 6.30 -7.04 -5.06
CA SER A 29 5.42 -8.02 -4.41
C SER A 29 4.56 -8.76 -5.43
N GLY A 30 3.96 -8.06 -6.39
CA GLY A 30 3.17 -8.68 -7.46
C GLY A 30 3.99 -9.59 -8.38
N ARG A 31 5.26 -9.25 -8.63
CA ARG A 31 6.19 -10.14 -9.34
C ARG A 31 6.44 -11.41 -8.54
N GLU A 32 6.75 -11.30 -7.25
CA GLU A 32 6.98 -12.44 -6.35
C GLU A 32 5.72 -13.33 -6.27
N ALA A 33 4.52 -12.74 -6.18
CA ALA A 33 3.26 -13.47 -6.19
C ALA A 33 3.00 -14.21 -7.51
N THR A 34 3.30 -13.56 -8.65
CA THR A 34 3.19 -14.18 -9.98
C THR A 34 4.17 -15.35 -10.12
N GLU A 35 5.42 -15.17 -9.66
CA GLU A 35 6.43 -16.24 -9.64
C GLU A 35 6.02 -17.41 -8.74
N ALA A 36 5.22 -17.15 -7.69
CA ALA A 36 4.61 -18.17 -6.82
C ALA A 36 3.35 -18.84 -7.43
N GLY A 37 2.92 -18.44 -8.61
CA GLY A 37 1.80 -19.04 -9.34
C GLY A 37 0.44 -18.34 -9.15
N GLU A 38 0.40 -17.16 -8.51
CA GLU A 38 -0.82 -16.35 -8.46
C GLU A 38 -1.12 -15.77 -9.85
N ALA A 39 -2.32 -16.05 -10.37
CA ALA A 39 -2.72 -15.65 -11.71
C ALA A 39 -3.23 -14.20 -11.76
N ARG A 40 -3.78 -13.70 -10.64
CA ARG A 40 -4.24 -12.31 -10.52
C ARG A 40 -3.81 -11.74 -9.17
N PRO A 41 -2.54 -11.34 -9.03
CA PRO A 41 -2.04 -10.74 -7.80
C PRO A 41 -2.85 -9.50 -7.44
N VAL A 42 -3.18 -9.36 -6.16
CA VAL A 42 -3.92 -8.20 -5.66
C VAL A 42 -3.13 -6.90 -5.88
N GLU A 43 -1.81 -6.99 -5.92
CA GLU A 43 -0.89 -5.88 -6.16
C GLU A 43 -1.16 -5.16 -7.47
N CYS A 44 -1.59 -5.86 -8.53
CA CYS A 44 -1.95 -5.21 -9.80
C CYS A 44 -3.13 -4.24 -9.60
N ARG A 45 -4.15 -4.66 -8.85
CA ARG A 45 -5.28 -3.79 -8.51
C ARG A 45 -4.83 -2.64 -7.61
N LEU A 46 -3.94 -2.89 -6.65
CA LEU A 46 -3.44 -1.82 -5.77
C LEU A 46 -2.63 -0.77 -6.53
N LEU A 47 -1.89 -1.17 -7.58
CA LEU A 47 -1.20 -0.25 -8.48
C LEU A 47 -2.17 0.67 -9.20
N GLU A 48 -3.24 0.12 -9.79
CA GLU A 48 -4.31 0.91 -10.44
C GLU A 48 -4.89 1.95 -9.47
N LYS A 49 -5.17 1.54 -8.22
CA LYS A 49 -5.68 2.46 -7.19
C LYS A 49 -4.71 3.59 -6.82
N ILE A 50 -3.41 3.32 -6.77
CA ILE A 50 -2.39 4.36 -6.56
C ILE A 50 -2.37 5.33 -7.75
N GLU A 51 -2.48 4.81 -8.98
CA GLU A 51 -2.40 5.61 -10.20
C GLU A 51 -3.64 6.49 -10.42
N ASP A 52 -4.81 5.99 -10.01
CA ASP A 52 -6.10 6.66 -10.14
C ASP A 52 -6.52 7.44 -8.87
N ASP A 53 -5.69 7.46 -7.83
CA ASP A 53 -5.95 8.10 -6.53
C ASP A 53 -7.23 7.58 -5.85
N GLU A 54 -7.48 6.26 -5.94
CA GLU A 54 -8.63 5.60 -5.34
C GLU A 54 -8.42 5.27 -3.85
N PRO A 55 -9.49 5.31 -3.03
CA PRO A 55 -9.40 4.99 -1.60
C PRO A 55 -9.17 3.49 -1.37
N PHE A 56 -8.39 3.13 -0.35
CA PHE A 56 -8.03 1.76 -0.01
C PHE A 56 -8.90 1.18 1.11
N GLU A 57 -9.26 -0.09 0.99
CA GLU A 57 -9.88 -0.85 2.07
C GLU A 57 -8.83 -1.33 3.08
N PRO A 58 -9.20 -1.65 4.34
CA PRO A 58 -8.25 -2.08 5.36
C PRO A 58 -7.41 -3.31 4.97
N ALA A 59 -8.01 -4.29 4.27
CA ALA A 59 -7.27 -5.46 3.79
C ALA A 59 -6.22 -5.07 2.74
N GLU A 60 -6.55 -4.12 1.86
CA GLU A 60 -5.67 -3.61 0.81
C GLU A 60 -4.51 -2.81 1.41
N LEU A 61 -4.79 -1.98 2.42
CA LEU A 61 -3.77 -1.27 3.19
C LEU A 61 -2.83 -2.25 3.91
N SER A 62 -3.32 -3.38 4.42
CA SER A 62 -2.47 -4.40 5.04
C SER A 62 -1.51 -4.99 4.01
N THR A 63 -2.00 -5.31 2.81
CA THR A 63 -1.14 -5.80 1.72
C THR A 63 -0.09 -4.76 1.32
N LEU A 64 -0.48 -3.50 1.16
CA LEU A 64 0.47 -2.42 0.85
C LEU A 64 1.52 -2.25 1.94
N ARG A 65 1.14 -2.33 3.22
CA ARG A 65 2.07 -2.31 4.36
C ARG A 65 3.08 -3.44 4.26
N ASP A 66 2.61 -4.66 4.00
CA ASP A 66 3.47 -5.85 3.97
C ASP A 66 4.45 -5.77 2.77
N ALA A 67 3.99 -5.29 1.62
CA ALA A 67 4.84 -5.01 0.46
C ALA A 67 5.92 -3.96 0.78
N LEU A 68 5.55 -2.85 1.45
CA LEU A 68 6.49 -1.81 1.88
C LEU A 68 7.52 -2.33 2.88
N VAL A 69 7.10 -3.14 3.86
CA VAL A 69 8.01 -3.77 4.83
C VAL A 69 9.03 -4.66 4.13
N SER A 70 8.57 -5.52 3.21
CA SER A 70 9.45 -6.39 2.43
C SER A 70 10.44 -5.58 1.61
N TYR A 71 9.95 -4.61 0.83
CA TYR A 71 10.76 -3.75 -0.03
C TYR A 71 11.82 -2.95 0.74
N LEU A 72 11.47 -2.40 1.92
CA LEU A 72 12.39 -1.60 2.72
C LEU A 72 13.53 -2.41 3.36
N GLY A 73 13.43 -3.74 3.39
CA GLY A 73 14.49 -4.62 3.87
C GLY A 73 15.79 -4.49 3.07
N ASP A 74 15.69 -4.27 1.75
CA ASP A 74 16.82 -4.15 0.84
C ASP A 74 16.74 -2.91 -0.09
N ALA A 75 15.83 -1.97 0.20
CA ALA A 75 15.59 -0.79 -0.63
C ALA A 75 16.86 0.05 -0.90
N PRO A 76 16.98 0.62 -2.13
CA PRO A 76 17.99 1.63 -2.45
C PRO A 76 17.96 2.81 -1.48
N ILE A 77 19.11 3.44 -1.22
CA ILE A 77 19.23 4.54 -0.24
C ILE A 77 18.23 5.67 -0.52
N ARG A 78 18.03 6.01 -1.79
CA ARG A 78 17.07 7.03 -2.26
C ARG A 78 15.65 6.79 -1.72
N ASP A 79 15.26 5.53 -1.60
CA ASP A 79 13.88 5.13 -1.35
C ASP A 79 13.58 4.92 0.14
N ARG A 80 14.62 4.86 0.99
CA ARG A 80 14.49 4.53 2.42
C ARG A 80 13.70 5.55 3.22
N ALA A 81 14.04 6.84 3.10
CA ALA A 81 13.35 7.88 3.87
C ALA A 81 11.89 8.07 3.38
N PRO A 82 11.63 8.23 2.06
CA PRO A 82 10.26 8.30 1.56
C PRO A 82 9.44 7.05 1.86
N GLY A 83 10.03 5.86 1.74
CA GLY A 83 9.34 4.61 2.01
C GLY A 83 9.00 4.41 3.49
N ARG A 84 9.87 4.84 4.41
CA ARG A 84 9.55 4.85 5.85
C ARG A 84 8.39 5.79 6.18
N GLU A 85 8.32 6.93 5.50
CA GLU A 85 7.19 7.84 5.64
C GLU A 85 5.91 7.19 5.13
N ALA A 86 5.94 6.63 3.92
CA ALA A 86 4.80 5.93 3.35
C ALA A 86 4.32 4.78 4.24
N LEU A 87 5.24 3.98 4.78
CA LEU A 87 4.92 2.90 5.71
C LEU A 87 4.25 3.42 6.98
N ARG A 88 4.70 4.56 7.53
CA ARG A 88 4.03 5.18 8.68
C ARG A 88 2.62 5.62 8.33
N THR A 89 2.43 6.33 7.23
CA THR A 89 1.10 6.78 6.78
C THR A 89 0.14 5.61 6.61
N VAL A 90 0.57 4.53 5.92
CA VAL A 90 -0.23 3.31 5.74
C VAL A 90 -0.53 2.64 7.08
N SER A 91 0.43 2.57 8.01
CA SER A 91 0.22 1.97 9.33
C SER A 91 -0.76 2.77 10.18
N THR A 92 -0.70 4.10 10.13
CA THR A 92 -1.65 4.99 10.80
C THR A 92 -3.04 4.91 10.18
N ALA A 93 -3.14 4.71 8.87
CA ALA A 93 -4.41 4.47 8.19
C ALA A 93 -5.09 3.15 8.63
N LEU A 94 -4.29 2.11 8.90
CA LEU A 94 -4.78 0.82 9.40
C LEU A 94 -5.23 0.85 10.87
N ASP A 95 -4.48 1.56 11.71
CA ASP A 95 -4.74 1.70 13.14
C ASP A 95 -4.74 3.19 13.52
N PRO A 96 -5.83 3.93 13.19
CA PRO A 96 -5.91 5.34 13.49
C PRO A 96 -5.90 5.51 15.01
N PRO A 97 -5.11 6.47 15.56
CA PRO A 97 -5.06 6.67 16.99
C PRO A 97 -6.46 6.96 17.53
N SER A 98 -6.90 6.18 18.51
CA SER A 98 -8.16 6.40 19.22
C SER A 98 -8.25 7.86 19.65
N ARG A 99 -9.27 8.57 19.14
CA ARG A 99 -9.53 9.96 19.54
C ARG A 99 -9.85 9.98 21.04
N VAL A 100 -8.94 10.51 21.86
CA VAL A 100 -9.14 10.79 23.29
C VAL A 100 -9.82 12.14 23.45
#